data_AF-A0A2G6MUR5-F1
#
_entry.id   AF-A0A2G6MUR5-F1
#
_cell.length_a   1.000
_cell.length_b   1.000
_cell.length_c   1.000
_cell.angle_alpha   90.00
_cell.angle_beta   90.00
_cell.angle_gamma   90.00
#
_symmetry.space_group_name_H-M   'P 1'
#
loop_
_entity.id
_entity.type
_entity.pdbx_description
1 polymer ?
#
loop_
_entity_poly.entity_id
_entity_poly.type
_entity_poly.pdbx_seq_one_letter_code
_entity_poly.pdbx_strand_id
1 'polypeptide(L)'
;IPKVGGGRVAALEILRTSLRVKDLILNGETEEKTFYSVIESGSALDMRTFDQHILELFSRGYITEQNAVTYCSNRTIMNRGLDRIKAERGEATTELTDLRMEQEEDNPFGRYGM
;
A
#
# COMPACT_ATOMS: atom_id res chain seq x y z
N ILE A 1 -1.51 2.69 16.52
CA ILE A 1 -0.41 3.29 15.73
C ILE A 1 -0.04 4.65 16.33
N PRO A 2 1.25 5.00 16.50
CA PRO A 2 1.65 6.32 16.95
C PRO A 2 1.05 7.41 16.05
N LYS A 3 0.34 8.37 16.67
CA LYS A 3 -0.36 9.44 15.96
C LYS A 3 0.57 10.65 15.77
N VAL A 4 0.44 11.36 14.66
CA VAL A 4 1.05 12.68 14.48
C VAL A 4 0.56 13.62 15.59
N GLY A 5 1.48 14.36 16.22
CA GLY A 5 1.17 15.23 17.36
C GLY A 5 1.07 14.51 18.71
N GLY A 6 1.38 13.20 18.77
CA GLY A 6 1.44 12.43 20.02
C GLY A 6 0.21 11.57 20.30
N GLY A 7 0.35 10.63 21.24
CA GLY A 7 -0.65 9.63 21.53
C GLY A 7 -0.73 8.51 20.48
N ARG A 8 -1.88 7.83 20.41
CA ARG A 8 -2.10 6.70 19.50
C ARG A 8 -3.47 6.79 18.85
N VAL A 9 -3.57 6.28 17.62
CA VAL A 9 -4.83 6.05 16.91
C VAL A 9 -5.04 4.55 16.68
N ALA A 10 -6.29 4.10 16.75
CA ALA A 10 -6.65 2.71 16.52
C ALA A 10 -6.73 2.42 15.01
N ALA A 11 -5.98 1.43 14.55
CA ALA A 11 -6.23 0.75 13.28
C ALA A 11 -7.05 -0.51 13.59
N LEU A 12 -8.00 -0.85 12.72
CA LEU A 12 -9.02 -1.84 13.00
C LEU A 12 -9.41 -2.53 11.70
N GLU A 13 -9.40 -3.84 11.72
CA GLU A 13 -10.01 -4.69 10.70
C GLU A 13 -11.41 -5.11 11.14
N ILE A 14 -12.32 -5.23 10.17
CA ILE A 14 -13.70 -5.64 10.40
C ILE A 14 -14.02 -6.76 9.43
N LEU A 15 -14.22 -7.95 9.96
CA LEU A 15 -14.74 -9.12 9.26
C LEU A 15 -16.17 -9.37 9.75
N ARG A 16 -17.12 -9.59 8.84
CA ARG A 16 -18.49 -9.99 9.19
C ARG A 16 -18.84 -11.32 8.55
N THR A 17 -19.84 -11.99 9.11
CA THR A 17 -20.32 -13.26 8.55
C THR A 17 -20.95 -13.04 7.17
N SER A 18 -20.53 -13.86 6.20
CA SER A 18 -21.12 -13.99 4.87
C SER A 18 -21.01 -15.44 4.38
N LEU A 19 -21.64 -15.80 3.26
CA LEU A 19 -21.48 -17.13 2.67
C LEU A 19 -20.00 -17.42 2.33
N ARG A 20 -19.27 -16.44 1.80
CA ARG A 20 -17.83 -16.55 1.50
C ARG A 20 -17.00 -16.78 2.76
N VAL A 21 -17.32 -16.09 3.85
CA VAL A 21 -16.62 -16.25 5.15
C VAL A 21 -16.91 -17.61 5.76
N LYS A 22 -18.16 -18.08 5.69
CA LYS A 22 -18.51 -19.43 6.16
C LYS A 22 -17.79 -20.51 5.36
N ASP A 23 -17.71 -20.36 4.03
CA ASP A 23 -16.96 -21.26 3.15
C ASP A 23 -15.48 -21.33 3.56
N LEU A 24 -14.84 -20.18 3.76
CA LEU A 24 -13.45 -20.11 4.23
C LEU A 24 -13.23 -20.74 5.61
N ILE A 25 -14.17 -20.58 6.55
CA ILE A 25 -14.07 -21.20 7.88
C ILE A 25 -14.15 -22.73 7.77
N LEU A 26 -15.00 -23.25 6.88
CA LEU A 26 -15.22 -24.69 6.73
C LEU A 26 -14.13 -25.38 5.91
N ASN A 27 -13.68 -24.73 4.83
CA ASN A 27 -12.81 -25.33 3.82
C ASN A 27 -11.37 -24.82 3.85
N GLY A 28 -11.09 -23.78 4.64
CA GLY A 28 -9.78 -23.11 4.70
C GLY A 28 -9.57 -22.09 3.58
N GLU A 29 -8.42 -21.40 3.64
CA GLU A 29 -7.97 -20.48 2.59
C GLU A 29 -7.28 -21.23 1.44
N THR A 30 -7.42 -20.68 0.23
CA THR A 30 -6.60 -21.05 -0.95
C THR A 30 -5.87 -19.81 -1.46
N GLU A 31 -4.97 -19.96 -2.43
CA GLU A 31 -4.27 -18.81 -3.03
C GLU A 31 -5.25 -17.79 -3.62
N GLU A 32 -6.39 -18.24 -4.14
CA GLU A 32 -7.42 -17.40 -4.75
C GLU A 32 -8.50 -16.92 -3.77
N LYS A 33 -8.65 -17.62 -2.63
CA LYS A 33 -9.71 -17.37 -1.65
C LYS A 33 -9.10 -17.21 -0.26
N THR A 34 -8.94 -15.96 0.14
CA THR A 34 -8.42 -15.59 1.47
C THR A 34 -9.43 -14.74 2.22
N PHE A 35 -9.34 -14.73 3.55
CA PHE A 35 -10.07 -13.77 4.38
C PHE A 35 -9.72 -12.34 3.98
N TYR A 36 -8.45 -12.08 3.67
CA TYR A 36 -8.00 -10.77 3.21
C TYR A 36 -8.80 -10.29 1.99
N SER A 37 -8.90 -11.10 0.93
CA SER A 37 -9.60 -10.70 -0.30
C SER A 37 -11.12 -10.58 -0.10
N VAL A 38 -11.70 -11.39 0.79
CA VAL A 38 -13.11 -11.27 1.18
C VAL A 38 -13.38 -9.99 1.94
N ILE A 39 -12.52 -9.63 2.90
CA ILE A 39 -12.66 -8.39 3.68
C ILE A 39 -12.44 -7.17 2.78
N GLU A 40 -11.39 -7.18 1.96
CA GLU A 40 -11.03 -6.09 1.04
C GLU A 40 -12.18 -5.75 0.08
N SER A 41 -12.81 -6.77 -0.50
CA SER A 41 -13.98 -6.63 -1.38
C SER A 41 -15.32 -6.48 -0.63
N GLY A 42 -15.31 -6.57 0.71
CA GLY A 42 -16.49 -6.64 1.56
C GLY A 42 -17.02 -5.28 2.04
N SER A 43 -16.60 -4.17 1.43
CA SER A 43 -16.97 -2.81 1.88
C SER A 43 -18.49 -2.55 1.90
N ALA A 44 -19.24 -3.13 0.96
CA ALA A 44 -20.71 -3.07 0.94
C ALA A 44 -21.37 -3.76 2.15
N LEU A 45 -20.62 -4.61 2.85
CA LEU A 45 -21.02 -5.24 4.10
C LEU A 45 -20.32 -4.57 5.30
N ASP A 46 -19.83 -3.34 5.19
CA ASP A 46 -19.08 -2.64 6.24
C ASP A 46 -17.83 -3.39 6.72
N MET A 47 -17.27 -4.27 5.88
CA MET A 47 -15.96 -4.88 6.15
C MET A 47 -14.85 -3.92 5.75
N ARG A 48 -13.69 -4.08 6.39
CA ARG A 48 -12.46 -3.35 6.01
C ARG A 48 -11.24 -4.09 6.50
N THR A 49 -10.17 -4.09 5.71
CA THR A 49 -8.87 -4.65 6.14
C THR A 49 -8.14 -3.68 7.05
N PHE A 50 -7.14 -4.16 7.80
CA PHE A 50 -6.20 -3.27 8.48
C PHE A 50 -5.57 -2.25 7.53
N ASP A 51 -5.12 -2.70 6.36
CA ASP A 51 -4.43 -1.85 5.37
C ASP A 51 -5.33 -0.72 4.86
N GLN A 52 -6.61 -1.01 4.57
CA GLN A 52 -7.58 0.01 4.15
C GLN A 52 -7.77 1.08 5.23
N HIS A 53 -7.91 0.69 6.50
CA HIS A 53 -8.06 1.67 7.58
C HIS A 53 -6.75 2.43 7.84
N ILE A 54 -5.58 1.82 7.71
CA ILE A 54 -4.28 2.50 7.84
C ILE A 54 -4.10 3.54 6.73
N LEU A 55 -4.45 3.21 5.48
CA LEU A 55 -4.45 4.16 4.36
C LEU A 55 -5.40 5.33 4.62
N GLU A 56 -6.59 5.09 5.16
CA GLU A 56 -7.54 6.14 5.57
C GLU A 56 -6.96 7.04 6.69
N LEU A 57 -6.27 6.46 7.67
CA LEU A 57 -5.62 7.23 8.74
C LEU A 57 -4.48 8.11 8.20
N PHE A 58 -3.71 7.61 7.23
CA PHE A 58 -2.70 8.40 6.53
C PHE A 58 -3.32 9.49 5.65
N SER A 59 -4.39 9.18 4.90
CA SER A 59 -5.08 10.14 4.04
C SER A 59 -5.70 11.29 4.82
N ARG A 60 -6.03 11.08 6.10
CA ARG A 60 -6.48 12.12 7.04
C ARG A 60 -5.34 12.80 7.83
N GLY A 61 -4.09 12.42 7.61
CA GLY A 61 -2.93 13.00 8.29
C GLY A 61 -2.76 12.58 9.75
N TYR A 62 -3.44 11.51 10.20
CA TYR A 62 -3.32 11.04 11.58
C TYR A 62 -2.04 10.27 11.87
N ILE A 63 -1.42 9.66 10.86
CA ILE A 63 -0.18 8.90 10.98
C ILE A 63 0.79 9.30 9.87
N THR A 64 2.08 9.07 10.08
CA THR A 64 3.12 9.30 9.05
C THR A 64 3.14 8.15 8.03
N GLU A 65 3.70 8.40 6.86
CA GLU A 65 3.95 7.38 5.82
C GLU A 65 4.76 6.21 6.40
N GLN A 66 5.84 6.52 7.12
CA GLN A 66 6.66 5.53 7.81
C GLN A 66 5.82 4.64 8.75
N ASN A 67 4.90 5.22 9.53
CA ASN A 67 4.03 4.44 10.40
C ASN A 67 3.02 3.61 9.59
N ALA A 68 2.51 4.12 8.48
CA ALA A 68 1.62 3.34 7.62
C ALA A 68 2.34 2.07 7.09
N VAL A 69 3.55 2.22 6.57
CA VAL A 69 4.38 1.12 6.04
C VAL A 69 4.89 0.17 7.14
N THR A 70 5.19 0.68 8.34
CA THR A 70 5.67 -0.15 9.46
C THR A 70 4.56 -1.06 10.02
N TYR A 71 3.32 -0.59 10.08
CA TYR A 71 2.22 -1.30 10.74
C TYR A 71 1.22 -1.98 9.77
N CYS A 72 1.40 -1.87 8.46
CA CYS A 72 0.55 -2.54 7.47
C CYS A 72 0.76 -4.06 7.46
N SER A 73 -0.27 -4.80 7.06
CA SER A 73 -0.22 -6.24 6.80
C SER A 73 0.41 -6.54 5.44
N ASN A 74 0.06 -5.78 4.39
CA ASN A 74 0.62 -5.96 3.04
C ASN A 74 1.32 -4.69 2.56
N ARG A 75 2.66 -4.72 2.55
CA ARG A 75 3.50 -3.58 2.10
C ARG A 75 3.29 -3.20 0.65
N THR A 76 3.06 -4.17 -0.24
CA THR A 76 2.85 -3.90 -1.66
C THR A 76 1.57 -3.12 -1.89
N ILE A 77 0.48 -3.51 -1.23
CA ILE A 77 -0.80 -2.80 -1.30
C ILE A 77 -0.70 -1.43 -0.63
N MET A 78 -0.05 -1.36 0.53
CA MET A 78 0.17 -0.11 1.26
C MET A 78 0.93 0.90 0.41
N ASN A 79 2.09 0.54 -0.17
CA ASN A 79 2.88 1.45 -1.00
C ASN A 79 2.09 1.98 -2.20
N ARG A 80 1.37 1.11 -2.92
CA ARG A 80 0.50 1.54 -4.04
C ARG A 80 -0.59 2.51 -3.59
N GLY A 81 -1.18 2.27 -2.42
CA GLY A 81 -2.19 3.17 -1.83
C GLY A 81 -1.60 4.52 -1.42
N LEU A 82 -0.41 4.53 -0.83
CA LEU A 82 0.33 5.74 -0.46
C LEU A 82 0.67 6.57 -1.70
N ASP A 83 1.21 5.95 -2.74
CA ASP A 83 1.55 6.62 -4.01
C ASP A 83 0.32 7.33 -4.61
N ARG A 84 -0.83 6.65 -4.61
CA ARG A 84 -2.09 7.23 -5.09
C ARG A 84 -2.51 8.44 -4.25
N ILE A 85 -2.49 8.34 -2.93
CA ILE A 85 -2.87 9.46 -2.03
C ILE A 85 -1.91 10.64 -2.22
N LYS A 86 -0.60 10.38 -2.33
CA LYS A 86 0.41 11.42 -2.54
C LYS A 86 0.23 12.10 -3.90
N ALA A 87 -0.01 11.33 -4.96
CA ALA A 87 -0.32 11.88 -6.29
C ALA A 87 -1.60 12.75 -6.29
N GLU A 88 -2.67 12.31 -5.62
CA GLU A 88 -3.91 13.09 -5.47
C GLU A 88 -3.68 14.43 -4.72
N ARG A 89 -2.65 14.50 -3.87
CA ARG A 89 -2.24 15.72 -3.15
C ARG A 89 -1.20 16.57 -3.88
N GLY A 90 -0.67 16.10 -5.01
CA GLY A 90 0.44 16.74 -5.72
C GLY A 90 1.80 16.62 -5.01
N GLU A 91 1.94 15.63 -4.11
CA GLU A 91 3.19 15.33 -3.42
C GLU A 91 4.09 14.45 -4.28
N ALA A 92 5.42 14.52 -4.08
CA ALA A 92 6.37 13.64 -4.76
C ALA A 92 6.15 12.19 -4.32
N THR A 93 5.89 11.29 -5.27
CA THR A 93 5.70 9.85 -5.01
C THR A 93 7.01 9.10 -4.81
N THR A 94 8.15 9.73 -5.13
CA THR A 94 9.48 9.14 -5.02
C THR A 94 10.49 10.21 -4.61
N GLU A 95 11.48 9.83 -3.80
CA GLU A 95 12.64 10.67 -3.46
C GLU A 95 13.65 10.82 -4.63
N LEU A 96 13.40 10.14 -5.76
CA LEU A 96 14.20 10.25 -6.98
C LEU A 96 13.84 11.56 -7.69
N THR A 97 14.53 12.63 -7.34
CA THR A 97 14.35 13.96 -7.93
C THR A 97 15.10 14.15 -9.25
N ASP A 98 16.00 13.24 -9.62
CA ASP A 98 16.92 13.46 -10.74
C ASP A 98 17.07 12.19 -11.60
N LEU A 99 16.02 11.88 -12.37
CA LEU A 99 16.11 10.90 -13.46
C LEU A 99 16.74 11.59 -14.67
N ARG A 100 18.08 11.52 -14.78
CA ARG A 100 18.82 11.98 -15.97
C ARG A 100 19.17 10.80 -16.86
N MET A 101 19.08 11.00 -18.17
CA MET A 101 19.66 10.06 -19.12
C MET A 101 21.18 10.17 -19.02
N GLU A 102 21.87 9.04 -18.84
CA GLU A 102 23.32 8.99 -19.01
C GLU A 102 23.62 9.46 -20.44
N GLN A 103 24.45 10.50 -20.59
CA GLN A 103 24.96 10.88 -21.89
C GLN A 103 25.82 9.72 -22.39
N GLU A 104 25.55 9.22 -23.59
CA GLU A 104 26.47 8.32 -24.28
C GLU A 104 27.83 9.02 -24.34
N GLU A 105 28.83 8.45 -23.66
CA GLU A 105 30.20 8.91 -23.81
C GLU A 105 30.60 8.67 -25.27
N ASP A 106 30.84 9.75 -26.01
CA ASP A 106 31.44 9.71 -27.35
C ASP A 106 32.80 8.99 -27.22
N ASN A 107 32.82 7.67 -27.45
CA ASN A 107 34.03 6.88 -27.37
C ASN A 107 34.92 7.21 -28.59
N PRO A 108 36.03 7.94 -28.42
CA PRO A 108 36.85 8.38 -29.54
C PRO A 108 37.64 7.23 -30.18
N PHE A 109 37.55 6.00 -29.65
CA PHE A 109 38.27 4.83 -30.14
C PHE A 109 37.44 3.91 -31.06
N GLY A 110 36.21 4.28 -31.41
CA GLY A 110 35.36 3.51 -32.34
C GLY A 110 35.79 3.52 -33.82
N ARG A 111 36.89 4.19 -34.17
CA ARG A 111 37.39 4.29 -35.56
C ARG A 111 38.73 3.60 -35.76
N TYR A 112 38.81 2.30 -35.48
CA TYR A 112 39.76 1.42 -36.18
C TYR A 112 39.20 -0.02 -36.22
N GLY A 113 38.39 -0.28 -37.24
CA GLY A 113 38.05 -1.62 -37.70
C GLY A 113 38.00 -1.58 -39.22
N MET A 114 39.04 -2.10 -39.87
CA MET A 114 39.02 -2.53 -41.27
C MET A 114 38.11 -3.74 -41.43
#